data_AF-A0A965FX75-F1
#
_entry.id   AF-A0A965FX75-F1
#
_cell.length_a   1.000
_cell.length_b   1.000
_cell.length_c   1.000
_cell.angle_alpha   90.00
_cell.angle_beta   90.00
_cell.angle_gamma   90.00
#
_symmetry.space_group_name_H-M   'P 1'
#
loop_
_entity.id
_entity.type
_entity.pdbx_description
1 polymer ?
#
loop_
_entity_poly.entity_id
_entity_poly.type
_entity_poly.pdbx_seq_one_letter_code
_entity_poly.pdbx_strand_id
1 'polypeptide(L)'
;MHIPPFDNRNRPIVDINHDLVPLNYFNIVKLKAGESFEYRLAEYETCIVPATGTISVETAGQTFKDIGKRGKDVWDGEPEGVYVPTDTAARIYAHTDTETFVAGAKYDQTLAPFAVRENELDVVQYGSDDTKTHRKIKHILGAGCHDRVGRLLVSELFTVGAGGWSGFPSHKHDTDRLPIESRHDETYNFRFRPDYGSGLQMLQRVDNEPGDAYHIMNGSTVLIDKGYHPCCALPGYEMYYFTILGGLSQRSLKQYFQPTHEEQLHTIPGIMDMVAKFK
;
A
#
# COMPACT_ATOMS: atom_id res chain seq x y z
N MET A 1 -2.87 7.98 14.25
CA MET A 1 -3.55 7.80 12.94
C MET A 1 -2.69 8.37 11.83
N HIS A 2 -2.58 9.70 11.70
CA HIS A 2 -1.56 10.33 10.87
C HIS A 2 -0.22 10.40 11.61
N ILE A 3 0.85 10.00 10.93
CA ILE A 3 2.23 10.10 11.36
C ILE A 3 2.93 11.04 10.37
N PRO A 4 3.32 12.26 10.81
CA PRO A 4 4.07 13.19 9.98
C PRO A 4 5.39 12.59 9.47
N PRO A 5 5.94 13.06 8.35
CA PRO A 5 7.23 12.59 7.86
C PRO A 5 8.35 12.85 8.89
N PHE A 6 9.21 11.86 9.10
CA PHE A 6 10.37 11.95 9.98
C PHE A 6 11.45 10.96 9.54
N ASP A 7 12.67 11.13 10.03
CA ASP A 7 13.70 10.11 9.91
C ASP A 7 13.45 9.01 10.95
N ASN A 8 12.94 7.87 10.48
CA ASN A 8 12.67 6.70 11.32
C ASN A 8 13.95 5.93 11.71
N ARG A 9 15.13 6.33 11.21
CA ARG A 9 16.41 5.67 11.50
C ARG A 9 16.36 4.16 11.24
N ASN A 10 15.71 3.78 10.14
CA ASN A 10 15.44 2.40 9.72
C ASN A 10 14.69 1.55 10.76
N ARG A 11 14.03 2.16 11.75
CA ARG A 11 13.11 1.49 12.69
C ARG A 11 11.70 1.49 12.12
N PRO A 12 10.88 0.46 12.41
CA PRO A 12 9.51 0.40 11.91
C PRO A 12 8.70 1.65 12.27
N ILE A 13 7.96 2.16 11.30
CA ILE A 13 6.97 3.24 11.48
C ILE A 13 5.69 2.64 12.07
N VAL A 14 5.33 1.44 11.62
CA VAL A 14 4.28 0.60 12.20
C VAL A 14 4.94 -0.72 12.59
N ASP A 15 5.10 -0.92 13.89
CA ASP A 15 5.73 -2.13 14.42
C ASP A 15 4.72 -3.28 14.56
N ILE A 16 5.21 -4.47 14.84
CA ILE A 16 4.37 -5.64 15.11
C ILE A 16 3.39 -5.36 16.26
N ASN A 17 2.17 -5.88 16.14
CA ASN A 17 1.09 -5.70 17.11
C ASN A 17 0.78 -4.22 17.42
N HIS A 18 0.94 -3.31 16.46
CA HIS A 18 0.60 -1.90 16.62
C HIS A 18 -0.86 -1.70 17.08
N ASP A 19 -1.09 -0.83 18.06
CA ASP A 19 -2.39 -0.67 18.74
C ASP A 19 -3.58 -0.38 17.82
N LEU A 20 -3.36 0.38 16.74
CA LEU A 20 -4.42 0.76 15.77
C LEU A 20 -4.59 -0.20 14.60
N VAL A 21 -3.50 -0.82 14.15
CA VAL A 21 -3.47 -1.64 12.93
C VAL A 21 -2.65 -2.91 13.20
N PRO A 22 -3.08 -3.75 14.15
CA PRO A 22 -2.31 -4.89 14.62
C PRO A 22 -2.03 -5.93 13.53
N LEU A 23 -2.76 -5.91 12.42
CA LEU A 23 -2.52 -6.81 11.30
C LEU A 23 -1.43 -6.32 10.35
N ASN A 24 -0.98 -5.06 10.45
CA ASN A 24 0.01 -4.48 9.54
C ASN A 24 1.38 -4.28 10.20
N TYR A 25 2.42 -4.30 9.37
CA TYR A 25 3.77 -3.84 9.68
C TYR A 25 4.25 -2.93 8.55
N PHE A 26 5.01 -1.88 8.89
CA PHE A 26 5.60 -1.00 7.89
C PHE A 26 6.90 -0.38 8.37
N ASN A 27 7.93 -0.51 7.54
CA ASN A 27 9.20 0.19 7.72
C ASN A 27 9.65 0.84 6.42
N ILE A 28 10.32 1.99 6.53
CA ILE A 28 11.06 2.63 5.44
C ILE A 28 12.54 2.49 5.77
N VAL A 29 13.27 1.75 4.96
CA VAL A 29 14.70 1.51 5.12
C VAL A 29 15.45 2.31 4.08
N LYS A 30 16.28 3.26 4.54
CA LYS A 30 17.17 4.06 3.70
C LYS A 30 18.59 3.53 3.82
N LEU A 31 19.19 3.18 2.70
CA LEU A 31 20.55 2.63 2.63
C LEU A 31 21.36 3.38 1.59
N LYS A 32 22.65 3.56 1.87
CA LYS A 32 23.66 3.94 0.88
C LYS A 32 24.11 2.73 0.08
N ALA A 33 24.63 2.97 -1.12
CA ALA A 33 25.23 1.91 -1.92
C ALA A 33 26.29 1.13 -1.12
N GLY A 34 26.20 -0.20 -1.14
CA GLY A 34 27.07 -1.11 -0.39
C GLY A 34 26.60 -1.41 1.05
N GLU A 35 25.60 -0.70 1.58
CA GLU A 35 25.02 -1.00 2.89
C GLU A 35 24.03 -2.17 2.82
N SER A 36 23.78 -2.75 3.98
CA SER A 36 22.78 -3.81 4.14
C SER A 36 21.94 -3.62 5.39
N PHE A 37 20.72 -4.15 5.33
CA PHE A 37 19.77 -4.16 6.44
C PHE A 37 19.19 -5.56 6.58
N GLU A 38 19.18 -6.07 7.81
CA GLU A 38 18.68 -7.40 8.13
C GLU A 38 17.48 -7.29 9.07
N TYR A 39 16.48 -8.14 8.85
CA TYR A 39 15.36 -8.27 9.75
C TYR A 39 14.77 -9.68 9.71
N ARG A 40 13.98 -9.99 10.74
CA ARG A 40 13.14 -11.19 10.83
C ARG A 40 11.92 -10.84 11.67
N LEU A 41 10.72 -11.16 11.18
CA LEU A 41 9.46 -10.95 11.91
C LEU A 41 8.78 -12.29 12.16
N ALA A 42 8.56 -12.64 13.42
CA ALA A 42 8.09 -13.97 13.80
C ALA A 42 6.64 -14.28 13.39
N GLU A 43 5.75 -13.28 13.40
CA GLU A 43 4.32 -13.47 13.14
C GLU A 43 3.82 -12.76 11.86
N TYR A 44 4.74 -12.22 11.06
CA TYR A 44 4.40 -11.39 9.90
C TYR A 44 5.13 -11.88 8.65
N GLU A 45 4.38 -12.07 7.58
CA GLU A 45 4.92 -12.11 6.23
C GLU A 45 5.20 -10.68 5.75
N THR A 46 6.15 -10.50 4.82
CA THR A 46 6.51 -9.17 4.33
C THR A 46 6.71 -9.11 2.81
N CYS A 47 6.65 -7.91 2.27
CA CYS A 47 7.03 -7.58 0.90
C CYS A 47 8.04 -6.43 0.94
N ILE A 48 9.23 -6.66 0.38
CA ILE A 48 10.30 -5.67 0.26
C ILE A 48 10.18 -5.02 -1.11
N VAL A 49 9.95 -3.71 -1.15
CA VAL A 49 9.66 -2.93 -2.36
C VAL A 49 10.56 -1.68 -2.38
N PRO A 50 11.61 -1.62 -3.21
CA PRO A 50 12.38 -0.40 -3.40
C PRO A 50 11.50 0.68 -4.05
N ALA A 51 11.24 1.76 -3.31
CA ALA A 51 10.58 2.95 -3.85
C ALA A 51 11.52 3.68 -4.82
N THR A 52 12.81 3.72 -4.48
CA THR A 52 13.91 4.16 -5.33
C THR A 52 15.15 3.29 -5.12
N GLY A 53 16.01 3.27 -6.14
CA GLY A 53 17.24 2.50 -6.19
C GLY A 53 17.06 1.04 -6.55
N THR A 54 18.16 0.30 -6.48
CA THR A 54 18.23 -1.12 -6.82
C THR A 54 18.83 -1.92 -5.67
N ILE A 55 18.18 -3.03 -5.30
CA ILE A 55 18.58 -3.89 -4.18
C ILE A 55 18.72 -5.35 -4.62
N SER A 56 19.47 -6.13 -3.85
CA SER A 56 19.31 -7.58 -3.77
C SER A 56 18.64 -7.96 -2.46
N VAL A 57 17.78 -8.97 -2.48
CA VAL A 57 17.18 -9.56 -1.28
C VAL A 57 17.63 -11.00 -1.14
N GLU A 58 18.17 -11.34 0.03
CA GLU A 58 18.46 -12.72 0.40
C GLU A 58 17.48 -13.19 1.48
N THR A 59 16.83 -14.32 1.25
CA THR A 59 15.87 -14.90 2.21
C THR A 59 15.67 -16.38 1.94
N ALA A 60 15.47 -17.19 2.99
CA ALA A 60 15.28 -18.64 2.91
C ALA A 60 16.26 -19.36 1.95
N GLY A 61 17.54 -18.97 1.98
CA GLY A 61 18.59 -19.56 1.15
C GLY A 61 18.55 -19.18 -0.33
N GLN A 62 17.67 -18.26 -0.73
CA GLN A 62 17.56 -17.74 -2.10
C GLN A 62 18.04 -16.29 -2.19
N THR A 63 18.48 -15.88 -3.38
CA THR A 63 18.90 -14.50 -3.68
C THR A 63 18.13 -13.96 -4.88
N PHE A 64 17.36 -12.91 -4.65
CA PHE A 64 16.66 -12.15 -5.67
C PHE A 64 17.46 -10.88 -5.98
N LYS A 65 18.18 -10.87 -7.12
CA LYS A 65 19.08 -9.78 -7.49
C LYS A 65 18.37 -8.68 -8.25
N ASP A 66 18.93 -7.48 -8.22
CA ASP A 66 18.58 -6.36 -9.09
C ASP A 66 17.07 -6.06 -9.08
N ILE A 67 16.49 -5.99 -7.88
CA ILE A 67 15.10 -5.61 -7.65
C ILE A 67 15.03 -4.08 -7.62
N GLY A 68 14.15 -3.51 -8.43
CA GLY A 68 13.93 -2.06 -8.50
C GLY A 68 14.79 -1.36 -9.55
N LYS A 69 14.15 -0.45 -10.29
CA LYS A 69 14.75 0.26 -11.44
C LYS A 69 14.59 1.78 -11.39
N ARG A 70 13.90 2.29 -10.37
CA ARG A 70 13.57 3.71 -10.23
C ARG A 70 14.76 4.47 -9.68
N GLY A 71 15.05 5.63 -10.24
CA GLY A 71 16.19 6.46 -9.81
C GLY A 71 15.79 7.57 -8.85
N LYS A 72 15.04 8.55 -9.36
CA LYS A 72 14.72 9.80 -8.67
C LYS A 72 13.53 9.66 -7.75
N ASP A 73 12.43 9.10 -8.23
CA ASP A 73 11.18 8.98 -7.47
C ASP A 73 10.27 7.84 -7.96
N VAL A 74 9.12 7.65 -7.30
CA VAL A 74 8.17 6.57 -7.54
C VAL A 74 7.49 6.61 -8.91
N TRP A 75 7.58 7.72 -9.64
CA TRP A 75 6.98 7.86 -10.98
C TRP A 75 7.95 7.50 -12.11
N ASP A 76 9.23 7.25 -11.83
CA ASP A 76 10.25 6.95 -12.85
C ASP A 76 10.10 5.56 -13.49
N GLY A 77 9.18 4.73 -13.00
CA GLY A 77 9.00 3.38 -13.54
C GLY A 77 8.00 2.53 -12.78
N GLU A 78 8.07 1.23 -13.03
CA GLU A 78 7.23 0.22 -12.42
C GLU A 78 7.89 -0.35 -11.15
N PRO A 79 7.11 -0.70 -10.11
CA PRO A 79 7.68 -1.29 -8.90
C PRO A 79 8.07 -2.74 -9.15
N GLU A 80 9.03 -3.22 -8.38
CA GLU A 80 9.31 -4.64 -8.20
C GLU A 80 9.29 -4.95 -6.71
N GLY A 81 9.12 -6.21 -6.33
CA GLY A 81 9.11 -6.57 -4.92
C GLY A 81 9.56 -8.00 -4.67
N VAL A 82 9.89 -8.28 -3.41
CA VAL A 82 10.21 -9.63 -2.95
C VAL A 82 9.32 -9.98 -1.77
N TYR A 83 8.55 -11.05 -1.93
CA TYR A 83 7.79 -11.65 -0.85
C TYR A 83 8.73 -12.45 0.07
N VAL A 84 8.67 -12.17 1.36
CA VAL A 84 9.43 -12.82 2.42
C VAL A 84 8.42 -13.51 3.36
N PRO A 85 8.50 -14.83 3.54
CA PRO A 85 7.58 -15.58 4.39
C PRO A 85 7.68 -15.22 5.88
N THR A 86 6.63 -15.55 6.64
CA THR A 86 6.62 -15.45 8.10
C THR A 86 7.82 -16.14 8.74
N ASP A 87 8.36 -15.51 9.79
CA ASP A 87 9.49 -15.99 10.60
C ASP A 87 10.75 -16.34 9.81
N THR A 88 10.94 -15.68 8.66
CA THR A 88 12.09 -15.91 7.79
C THR A 88 13.02 -14.70 7.83
N ALA A 89 14.31 -14.95 8.00
CA ALA A 89 15.31 -13.88 7.93
C ALA A 89 15.41 -13.34 6.50
N ALA A 90 15.51 -12.02 6.38
CA ALA A 90 15.76 -11.34 5.12
C ALA A 90 16.89 -10.33 5.27
N ARG A 91 17.75 -10.27 4.24
CA ARG A 91 18.82 -9.30 4.11
C ARG A 91 18.63 -8.49 2.83
N ILE A 92 18.51 -7.18 2.99
CA ILE A 92 18.48 -6.20 1.90
C ILE A 92 19.91 -5.73 1.70
N TYR A 93 20.43 -5.82 0.47
CA TYR A 93 21.71 -5.24 0.07
C TYR A 93 21.48 -4.18 -0.99
N ALA A 94 21.99 -2.97 -0.77
CA ALA A 94 21.77 -1.84 -1.67
C ALA A 94 22.88 -1.72 -2.72
N HIS A 95 22.54 -1.80 -4.01
CA HIS A 95 23.49 -1.56 -5.11
C HIS A 95 23.65 -0.07 -5.41
N THR A 96 22.61 0.70 -5.14
CA THR A 96 22.58 2.16 -5.20
C THR A 96 22.09 2.72 -3.87
N ASP A 97 22.13 4.05 -3.70
CA ASP A 97 21.33 4.67 -2.65
C ASP A 97 19.85 4.30 -2.86
N THR A 98 19.16 3.89 -1.79
CA THR A 98 17.80 3.36 -1.86
C THR A 98 16.90 3.91 -0.76
N GLU A 99 15.63 4.09 -1.08
CA GLU A 99 14.53 4.11 -0.12
C GLU A 99 13.70 2.85 -0.38
N THR A 100 13.64 1.94 0.60
CA THR A 100 12.99 0.63 0.48
C THR A 100 11.85 0.51 1.49
N PHE A 101 10.67 0.16 1.00
CA PHE A 101 9.50 -0.13 1.83
C PHE A 101 9.50 -1.61 2.21
N VAL A 102 9.32 -1.89 3.49
CA VAL A 102 9.06 -3.23 4.01
C VAL A 102 7.63 -3.24 4.52
N ALA A 103 6.71 -3.72 3.69
CA ALA A 103 5.31 -3.91 4.03
C ALA A 103 5.12 -5.28 4.68
N GLY A 104 4.24 -5.40 5.67
CA GLY A 104 3.93 -6.70 6.25
C GLY A 104 2.50 -6.86 6.70
N ALA A 105 2.06 -8.11 6.78
CA ALA A 105 0.79 -8.49 7.36
C ALA A 105 0.95 -9.68 8.31
N LYS A 106 0.11 -9.74 9.34
CA LYS A 106 0.09 -10.86 10.28
C LYS A 106 -0.34 -12.15 9.56
N TYR A 107 0.49 -13.18 9.64
CA TYR A 107 0.22 -14.47 9.02
C TYR A 107 0.97 -15.58 9.74
N ASP A 108 0.31 -16.71 10.00
CA ASP A 108 0.77 -17.76 10.90
C ASP A 108 1.39 -18.97 10.17
N GLN A 109 1.49 -18.94 8.84
CA GLN A 109 2.12 -19.99 8.05
C GLN A 109 3.35 -19.47 7.31
N THR A 110 4.36 -20.34 7.17
CA THR A 110 5.55 -20.07 6.37
C THR A 110 5.34 -20.58 4.95
N LEU A 111 5.28 -19.66 3.97
CA LEU A 111 5.23 -19.96 2.54
C LEU A 111 6.63 -19.95 1.89
N ALA A 112 6.71 -20.00 0.56
CA ALA A 112 7.96 -19.88 -0.17
C ALA A 112 8.21 -18.43 -0.62
N PRO A 113 9.45 -17.91 -0.56
CA PRO A 113 9.75 -16.57 -1.06
C PRO A 113 9.69 -16.54 -2.59
N PHE A 114 9.39 -15.37 -3.14
CA PHE A 114 9.45 -15.13 -4.59
C PHE A 114 9.63 -13.64 -4.88
N ALA A 115 10.10 -13.31 -6.09
CA ALA A 115 10.11 -11.94 -6.59
C ALA A 115 8.90 -11.70 -7.50
N VAL A 116 8.41 -10.46 -7.49
CA VAL A 116 7.48 -9.92 -8.48
C VAL A 116 8.24 -8.92 -9.33
N ARG A 117 8.32 -9.18 -10.62
CA ARG A 117 8.96 -8.29 -11.60
C ARG A 117 7.93 -7.41 -12.30
N GLU A 118 8.43 -6.35 -12.95
CA GLU A 118 7.58 -5.35 -13.61
C GLU A 118 6.56 -5.95 -14.61
N ASN A 119 6.92 -7.06 -15.26
CA ASN A 119 6.09 -7.74 -16.26
C ASN A 119 5.06 -8.70 -15.64
N GLU A 120 5.09 -8.90 -14.33
CA GLU A 120 4.15 -9.72 -13.57
C GLU A 120 3.11 -8.88 -12.80
N LEU A 121 3.21 -7.55 -12.88
CA LEU A 121 2.29 -6.64 -12.21
C LEU A 121 0.88 -6.73 -12.78
N ASP A 122 -0.10 -6.75 -11.88
CA ASP A 122 -1.49 -6.54 -12.23
C ASP A 122 -1.80 -5.04 -12.16
N VAL A 123 -2.02 -4.44 -13.33
CA VAL A 123 -2.22 -3.00 -13.50
C VAL A 123 -3.68 -2.70 -13.81
N VAL A 124 -4.26 -1.81 -13.03
CA VAL A 124 -5.66 -1.36 -13.20
C VAL A 124 -5.66 0.16 -13.37
N GLN A 125 -6.37 0.66 -14.37
CA GLN A 125 -6.55 2.09 -14.58
C GLN A 125 -8.00 2.39 -14.94
N TYR A 126 -8.61 3.36 -14.26
CA TYR A 126 -10.03 3.70 -14.38
C TYR A 126 -10.31 5.11 -13.85
N GLY A 127 -11.56 5.57 -13.97
CA GLY A 127 -11.95 6.95 -13.68
C GLY A 127 -11.50 7.91 -14.78
N SER A 128 -11.65 9.22 -14.52
CA SER A 128 -11.28 10.26 -15.48
C SER A 128 -10.87 11.57 -14.80
N ASP A 129 -10.16 12.42 -15.52
CA ASP A 129 -9.77 13.75 -15.05
C ASP A 129 -10.98 14.67 -14.86
N ASP A 130 -12.05 14.46 -15.64
CA ASP A 130 -13.32 15.19 -15.55
C ASP A 130 -14.05 14.88 -14.25
N THR A 131 -14.07 13.60 -13.86
CA THR A 131 -14.66 13.16 -12.59
C THR A 131 -13.71 13.35 -11.41
N LYS A 132 -12.46 13.73 -11.65
CA LYS A 132 -11.37 13.78 -10.66
C LYS A 132 -11.10 12.45 -9.97
N THR A 133 -11.45 11.31 -10.59
CA THR A 133 -11.27 9.97 -9.99
C THR A 133 -10.27 9.10 -10.76
N HIS A 134 -9.52 9.69 -11.70
CA HIS A 134 -8.56 8.99 -12.52
C HIS A 134 -7.45 8.38 -11.67
N ARG A 135 -7.34 7.05 -11.70
CA ARG A 135 -6.40 6.31 -10.88
C ARG A 135 -5.68 5.26 -11.71
N LYS A 136 -4.38 5.10 -11.45
CA LYS A 136 -3.57 3.96 -11.88
C LYS A 136 -3.13 3.20 -10.63
N ILE A 137 -3.49 1.94 -10.56
CA ILE A 137 -3.16 1.01 -9.47
C ILE A 137 -2.22 -0.04 -10.03
N LYS A 138 -1.17 -0.34 -9.28
CA LYS A 138 -0.18 -1.38 -9.59
C LYS A 138 -0.14 -2.34 -8.41
N HIS A 139 -0.75 -3.50 -8.55
CA HIS A 139 -0.75 -4.51 -7.50
C HIS A 139 0.56 -5.31 -7.56
N ILE A 140 1.44 -5.07 -6.57
CA ILE A 140 2.71 -5.80 -6.45
C ILE A 140 2.40 -7.22 -5.96
N LEU A 141 1.65 -7.35 -4.86
CA LEU A 141 1.08 -8.64 -4.45
C LEU A 141 -0.38 -8.70 -4.88
N GLY A 142 -0.61 -8.82 -6.19
CA GLY A 142 -1.93 -8.86 -6.83
C GLY A 142 -2.58 -10.25 -6.91
N ALA A 143 -3.53 -10.41 -7.84
CA ALA A 143 -4.27 -11.66 -8.02
C ALA A 143 -3.39 -12.83 -8.52
N GLY A 144 -2.39 -12.56 -9.36
CA GLY A 144 -1.45 -13.58 -9.87
C GLY A 144 -0.54 -14.23 -8.80
N CYS A 145 -0.59 -13.72 -7.56
CA CYS A 145 0.16 -14.26 -6.43
C CYS A 145 -0.76 -14.91 -5.37
N HIS A 146 -2.06 -15.10 -5.67
CA HIS A 146 -3.07 -15.52 -4.68
C HIS A 146 -2.67 -16.76 -3.88
N ASP A 147 -2.18 -17.81 -4.55
CA ASP A 147 -1.82 -19.08 -3.90
C ASP A 147 -0.41 -19.10 -3.28
N ARG A 148 0.32 -17.97 -3.36
CA ARG A 148 1.73 -17.86 -2.92
C ARG A 148 1.93 -16.85 -1.78
N VAL A 149 0.88 -16.14 -1.38
CA VAL A 149 0.89 -15.09 -0.35
C VAL A 149 -0.19 -15.40 0.68
N GLY A 150 0.06 -15.11 1.95
CA GLY A 150 -0.87 -15.33 3.04
C GLY A 150 -2.07 -14.38 3.02
N ARG A 151 -2.06 -13.34 3.86
CA ARG A 151 -3.12 -12.33 3.99
C ARG A 151 -2.68 -10.92 3.57
N LEU A 152 -1.44 -10.75 3.16
CA LEU A 152 -0.86 -9.50 2.70
C LEU A 152 -1.36 -9.10 1.29
N LEU A 153 -1.75 -7.84 1.16
CA LEU A 153 -1.96 -7.13 -0.10
C LEU A 153 -1.03 -5.90 -0.12
N VAL A 154 -0.31 -5.72 -1.22
CA VAL A 154 0.61 -4.59 -1.40
C VAL A 154 0.41 -4.00 -2.78
N SER A 155 0.10 -2.70 -2.83
CA SER A 155 -0.16 -2.00 -4.09
C SER A 155 0.35 -0.57 -4.05
N GLU A 156 0.67 -0.04 -5.22
CA GLU A 156 0.93 1.38 -5.44
C GLU A 156 -0.24 2.02 -6.16
N LEU A 157 -0.66 3.18 -5.67
CA LEU A 157 -1.77 3.92 -6.25
C LEU A 157 -1.30 5.32 -6.63
N PHE A 158 -1.63 5.70 -7.85
CA PHE A 158 -1.36 7.00 -8.43
C PHE A 158 -2.70 7.66 -8.71
N THR A 159 -2.91 8.83 -8.11
CA THR A 159 -3.92 9.76 -8.60
C THR A 159 -3.36 10.35 -9.88
N VAL A 160 -3.96 10.02 -11.02
CA VAL A 160 -3.50 10.47 -12.33
C VAL A 160 -3.92 11.92 -12.51
N GLY A 161 -2.98 12.77 -12.93
CA GLY A 161 -3.18 14.21 -13.02
C GLY A 161 -3.11 14.90 -11.66
N ALA A 162 -3.45 16.20 -11.65
CA ALA A 162 -3.32 17.04 -10.47
C ALA A 162 -4.67 17.32 -9.78
N GLY A 163 -4.70 17.28 -8.44
CA GLY A 163 -5.89 17.61 -7.65
C GLY A 163 -7.01 16.56 -7.71
N GLY A 164 -6.68 15.30 -8.00
CA GLY A 164 -7.64 14.21 -8.05
C GLY A 164 -7.95 13.59 -6.69
N TRP A 165 -8.95 12.71 -6.69
CA TRP A 165 -9.48 11.95 -5.57
C TRP A 165 -9.17 10.46 -5.70
N SER A 166 -8.93 9.84 -4.55
CA SER A 166 -8.71 8.41 -4.35
C SER A 166 -9.53 7.88 -3.18
N GLY A 167 -9.61 6.56 -3.06
CA GLY A 167 -10.51 5.94 -2.07
C GLY A 167 -11.98 6.29 -2.26
N PHE A 168 -12.38 6.67 -3.49
CA PHE A 168 -13.72 7.14 -3.84
C PHE A 168 -14.37 6.25 -4.92
N PRO A 169 -15.68 5.93 -4.86
CA PRO A 169 -16.63 6.22 -3.80
C PRO A 169 -16.16 5.65 -2.48
N SER A 170 -16.55 6.31 -1.40
CA SER A 170 -15.98 5.99 -0.11
C SER A 170 -16.36 4.57 0.32
N HIS A 171 -15.40 3.87 0.90
CA HIS A 171 -15.57 2.49 1.34
C HIS A 171 -14.81 2.23 2.62
N LYS A 172 -15.15 1.12 3.27
CA LYS A 172 -14.49 0.60 4.47
C LYS A 172 -14.31 -0.92 4.40
N HIS A 173 -13.46 -1.44 5.27
CA HIS A 173 -13.21 -2.89 5.47
C HIS A 173 -12.81 -3.11 6.94
N ASP A 174 -13.65 -2.64 7.84
CA ASP A 174 -13.40 -2.58 9.28
C ASP A 174 -14.21 -3.59 10.10
N THR A 175 -15.02 -4.41 9.43
CA THR A 175 -15.90 -5.40 10.04
C THR A 175 -15.80 -6.73 9.31
N ASP A 176 -15.62 -7.83 10.06
CA ASP A 176 -15.62 -9.18 9.51
C ASP A 176 -17.06 -9.72 9.42
N ARG A 177 -17.76 -9.37 8.34
CA ARG A 177 -19.17 -9.73 8.09
C ARG A 177 -19.35 -10.31 6.68
N LEU A 178 -18.69 -11.43 6.44
CA LEU A 178 -18.74 -12.12 5.16
C LEU A 178 -20.17 -12.60 4.82
N PRO A 179 -20.60 -12.54 3.54
CA PRO A 179 -19.81 -12.15 2.36
C PRO A 179 -19.82 -10.64 2.04
N ILE A 180 -20.39 -9.81 2.93
CA ILE A 180 -20.67 -8.38 2.65
C ILE A 180 -19.41 -7.52 2.80
N GLU A 181 -18.60 -7.77 3.83
CA GLU A 181 -17.39 -7.03 4.12
C GLU A 181 -16.37 -7.95 4.80
N SER A 182 -15.10 -7.79 4.46
CA SER A 182 -13.99 -8.43 5.16
C SER A 182 -13.28 -7.43 6.06
N ARG A 183 -12.70 -7.91 7.17
CA ARG A 183 -11.86 -7.06 8.04
C ARG A 183 -10.42 -7.03 7.55
N HIS A 184 -9.94 -5.83 7.22
CA HIS A 184 -8.55 -5.56 6.84
C HIS A 184 -8.05 -4.31 7.54
N ASP A 185 -6.87 -4.36 8.16
CA ASP A 185 -6.15 -3.13 8.52
C ASP A 185 -5.49 -2.56 7.28
N GLU A 186 -5.42 -1.24 7.19
CA GLU A 186 -4.79 -0.59 6.04
C GLU A 186 -3.84 0.52 6.48
N THR A 187 -2.68 0.58 5.82
CA THR A 187 -1.65 1.58 6.07
C THR A 187 -1.24 2.22 4.76
N TYR A 188 -1.23 3.55 4.72
CA TYR A 188 -0.81 4.35 3.58
C TYR A 188 0.49 5.10 3.85
N ASN A 189 1.37 5.18 2.86
CA ASN A 189 2.50 6.09 2.85
C ASN A 189 2.51 6.95 1.59
N PHE A 190 2.51 8.27 1.74
CA PHE A 190 2.22 9.21 0.65
C PHE A 190 3.49 9.82 0.04
N ARG A 191 3.46 10.04 -1.28
CA ARG A 191 4.40 10.89 -2.00
C ARG A 191 3.63 11.90 -2.84
N PHE A 192 4.23 13.07 -3.07
CA PHE A 192 3.66 14.10 -3.92
C PHE A 192 4.64 14.52 -4.99
N ARG A 193 4.11 14.98 -6.12
CA ARG A 193 4.88 15.62 -7.17
C ARG A 193 4.25 16.98 -7.49
N PRO A 194 5.01 18.08 -7.36
CA PRO A 194 6.33 18.18 -6.73
C PRO A 194 6.35 17.72 -5.25
N ASP A 195 7.53 17.45 -4.71
CA ASP A 195 7.74 16.84 -3.37
C ASP A 195 7.33 17.72 -2.18
N TYR A 196 7.06 19.01 -2.41
CA TYR A 196 6.43 19.92 -1.46
C TYR A 196 4.90 19.97 -1.57
N GLY A 197 4.31 19.13 -2.42
CA GLY A 197 2.86 18.99 -2.54
C GLY A 197 2.21 18.41 -1.28
N SER A 198 0.88 18.52 -1.23
CA SER A 198 0.09 17.98 -0.11
C SER A 198 -1.35 17.68 -0.52
N GLY A 199 -2.10 17.06 0.39
CA GLY A 199 -3.47 16.62 0.20
C GLY A 199 -4.22 16.49 1.52
N LEU A 200 -5.41 15.89 1.44
CA LEU A 200 -6.23 15.56 2.60
C LEU A 200 -6.54 14.07 2.60
N GLN A 201 -6.40 13.45 3.77
CA GLN A 201 -6.98 12.13 4.05
C GLN A 201 -8.16 12.34 4.98
N MET A 202 -9.34 11.88 4.56
CA MET A 202 -10.54 11.90 5.41
C MET A 202 -10.74 10.54 6.06
N LEU A 203 -11.40 10.53 7.21
CA LEU A 203 -11.79 9.32 7.90
C LEU A 203 -13.15 9.48 8.60
N GLN A 204 -14.19 8.97 7.97
CA GLN A 204 -15.56 9.03 8.46
C GLN A 204 -15.97 7.70 9.09
N ARG A 205 -16.22 7.71 10.40
CA ARG A 205 -16.48 6.48 11.18
C ARG A 205 -17.92 5.99 11.03
N VAL A 206 -18.85 6.91 10.85
CA VAL A 206 -20.28 6.67 10.80
C VAL A 206 -20.83 7.35 9.56
N ASP A 207 -21.70 6.64 8.84
CA ASP A 207 -22.32 7.16 7.61
C ASP A 207 -23.06 8.47 7.90
N ASN A 208 -22.86 9.49 7.05
CA ASN A 208 -23.40 10.85 7.17
C ASN A 208 -23.03 11.66 8.43
N GLU A 209 -22.11 11.19 9.28
CA GLU A 209 -21.57 12.01 10.37
C GLU A 209 -20.18 12.57 10.02
N PRO A 210 -19.84 13.81 10.41
CA PRO A 210 -18.50 14.34 10.17
C PRO A 210 -17.40 13.43 10.73
N GLY A 211 -16.36 13.21 9.92
CA GLY A 211 -15.16 12.47 10.29
C GLY A 211 -13.97 13.37 10.59
N ASP A 212 -12.82 12.73 10.81
CA ASP A 212 -11.54 13.43 10.88
C ASP A 212 -11.04 13.79 9.47
N ALA A 213 -10.26 14.86 9.38
CA ALA A 213 -9.51 15.22 8.18
C ALA A 213 -8.07 15.54 8.55
N TYR A 214 -7.13 14.86 7.89
CA TYR A 214 -5.71 14.98 8.15
C TYR A 214 -5.00 15.62 6.95
N HIS A 215 -4.21 16.66 7.21
CA HIS A 215 -3.34 17.25 6.19
C HIS A 215 -2.14 16.32 5.95
N ILE A 216 -2.08 15.73 4.76
CA ILE A 216 -1.03 14.80 4.37
C ILE A 216 -0.02 15.48 3.45
N MET A 217 1.25 15.21 3.71
CA MET A 217 2.40 15.76 2.99
C MET A 217 3.32 14.64 2.50
N ASN A 218 4.31 14.97 1.68
CA ASN A 218 5.30 14.00 1.22
C ASN A 218 5.98 13.26 2.39
N GLY A 219 5.92 11.93 2.39
CA GLY A 219 6.43 11.09 3.47
C GLY A 219 5.44 10.80 4.61
N SER A 220 4.24 11.39 4.60
CA SER A 220 3.22 11.11 5.62
C SER A 220 2.80 9.65 5.59
N THR A 221 2.56 9.08 6.77
CA THR A 221 1.94 7.76 6.93
C THR A 221 0.57 7.91 7.58
N VAL A 222 -0.44 7.18 7.10
CA VAL A 222 -1.77 7.12 7.73
C VAL A 222 -2.10 5.67 8.05
N LEU A 223 -2.57 5.44 9.27
CA LEU A 223 -3.07 4.15 9.76
C LEU A 223 -4.60 4.19 9.75
N ILE A 224 -5.23 3.33 8.97
CA ILE A 224 -6.69 3.24 8.82
C ILE A 224 -7.15 2.04 9.63
N ASP A 225 -7.67 2.29 10.83
CA ASP A 225 -8.20 1.28 11.74
C ASP A 225 -9.67 0.93 11.43
N LYS A 226 -10.49 1.91 11.04
CA LYS A 226 -11.91 1.74 10.71
C LYS A 226 -12.52 2.88 9.90
N GLY A 227 -13.72 2.70 9.35
CA GLY A 227 -14.48 3.76 8.68
C GLY A 227 -14.06 4.04 7.23
N TYR A 228 -14.79 4.96 6.63
CA TYR A 228 -14.71 5.40 5.24
C TYR A 228 -13.54 6.36 5.03
N HIS A 229 -12.65 6.08 4.07
CA HIS A 229 -11.33 6.72 4.01
C HIS A 229 -10.93 7.27 2.62
N PRO A 230 -11.69 8.21 2.03
CA PRO A 230 -11.27 8.85 0.79
C PRO A 230 -10.09 9.81 1.04
N CYS A 231 -9.29 10.04 0.02
CA CYS A 231 -8.22 11.03 0.05
C CYS A 231 -8.17 11.84 -1.25
N CYS A 232 -7.62 13.04 -1.18
CA CYS A 232 -7.46 13.90 -2.34
C CYS A 232 -6.16 14.69 -2.31
N ALA A 233 -5.63 14.98 -3.49
CA ALA A 233 -4.52 15.91 -3.66
C ALA A 233 -5.05 17.35 -3.68
N LEU A 234 -4.29 18.30 -3.14
CA LEU A 234 -4.58 19.72 -3.40
C LEU A 234 -4.40 20.04 -4.90
N PRO A 235 -5.07 21.09 -5.42
CA PRO A 235 -4.93 21.50 -6.81
C PRO A 235 -3.46 21.73 -7.20
N GLY A 236 -3.07 21.23 -8.37
CA GLY A 236 -1.71 21.40 -8.90
C GLY A 236 -0.69 20.33 -8.46
N TYR A 237 -1.07 19.39 -7.57
CA TYR A 237 -0.20 18.30 -7.14
C TYR A 237 -0.69 16.93 -7.63
N GLU A 238 0.25 16.11 -8.10
CA GLU A 238 0.03 14.68 -8.27
C GLU A 238 0.27 13.97 -6.93
N MET A 239 -0.48 12.90 -6.67
CA MET A 239 -0.40 12.14 -5.43
C MET A 239 -0.16 10.66 -5.73
N TYR A 240 0.84 10.11 -5.06
CA TYR A 240 1.11 8.68 -4.96
C TYR A 240 0.88 8.22 -3.53
N TYR A 241 0.39 7.01 -3.35
CA TYR A 241 0.45 6.36 -2.05
C TYR A 241 0.69 4.85 -2.18
N PHE A 242 1.56 4.36 -1.31
CA PHE A 242 1.84 2.95 -1.12
C PHE A 242 0.83 2.39 -0.11
N THR A 243 0.23 1.24 -0.43
CA THR A 243 -0.87 0.64 0.34
C THR A 243 -0.48 -0.74 0.83
N ILE A 244 -0.79 -0.98 2.11
CA ILE A 244 -0.55 -2.23 2.79
C ILE A 244 -1.87 -2.63 3.42
N LEU A 245 -2.42 -3.77 3.01
CA LEU A 245 -3.56 -4.37 3.71
C LEU A 245 -3.21 -5.73 4.28
N GLY A 246 -3.55 -5.92 5.55
CA GLY A 246 -3.48 -7.19 6.25
C GLY A 246 -4.88 -7.66 6.60
N GLY A 247 -5.29 -8.79 6.01
CA GLY A 247 -6.60 -9.38 6.28
C GLY A 247 -6.68 -10.11 7.62
N LEU A 248 -7.81 -10.00 8.32
CA LEU A 248 -8.03 -10.71 9.59
C LEU A 248 -8.31 -12.20 9.35
N SER A 249 -9.34 -12.51 8.59
CA SER A 249 -9.86 -13.87 8.38
C SER A 249 -9.47 -14.45 7.02
N GLN A 250 -9.26 -13.59 6.01
CA GLN A 250 -8.97 -13.96 4.63
C GLN A 250 -8.09 -12.91 3.94
N ARG A 251 -7.42 -13.29 2.86
CA ARG A 251 -6.66 -12.37 2.01
C ARG A 251 -7.58 -11.47 1.18
N SER A 252 -8.54 -12.07 0.48
CA SER A 252 -9.40 -11.37 -0.47
C SER A 252 -10.17 -10.24 0.20
N LEU A 253 -10.04 -9.04 -0.37
CA LEU A 253 -10.71 -7.84 0.12
C LEU A 253 -12.16 -7.78 -0.38
N LYS A 254 -13.11 -7.62 0.54
CA LYS A 254 -14.50 -7.27 0.25
C LYS A 254 -14.80 -5.92 0.89
N GLN A 255 -14.79 -4.88 0.06
CA GLN A 255 -15.04 -3.50 0.48
C GLN A 255 -16.54 -3.26 0.69
N TYR A 256 -16.87 -2.55 1.76
CA TYR A 256 -18.21 -2.03 2.00
C TYR A 256 -18.28 -0.56 1.58
N PHE A 257 -18.90 -0.30 0.44
CA PHE A 257 -19.14 1.07 -0.02
C PHE A 257 -20.15 1.77 0.88
N GLN A 258 -20.00 3.08 1.01
CA GLN A 258 -20.89 3.91 1.82
C GLN A 258 -22.30 3.91 1.22
N PRO A 259 -23.33 3.37 1.92
CA PRO A 259 -24.66 3.19 1.33
C PRO A 259 -25.29 4.50 0.85
N THR A 260 -25.13 5.58 1.60
CA THR A 260 -25.66 6.90 1.21
C THR A 260 -25.06 7.43 -0.10
N HIS A 261 -23.92 6.89 -0.54
CA HIS A 261 -23.21 7.33 -1.73
C HIS A 261 -23.12 6.22 -2.80
N GLU A 262 -23.91 5.16 -2.67
CA GLU A 262 -23.90 4.02 -3.59
C GLU A 262 -24.10 4.46 -5.06
N GLU A 263 -24.95 5.45 -5.32
CA GLU A 263 -25.18 5.97 -6.68
C GLU A 263 -23.90 6.47 -7.38
N GLN A 264 -22.88 6.90 -6.63
CA GLN A 264 -21.60 7.36 -7.19
C GLN A 264 -20.80 6.22 -7.83
N LEU A 265 -21.10 4.96 -7.51
CA LEU A 265 -20.57 3.80 -8.21
C LEU A 265 -20.95 3.79 -9.70
N HIS A 266 -22.02 4.49 -10.08
CA HIS A 266 -22.47 4.58 -11.46
C HIS A 266 -21.97 5.85 -12.18
N THR A 267 -21.30 6.76 -11.48
CA THR A 267 -20.80 8.02 -12.07
C THR A 267 -19.33 7.96 -12.47
N ILE A 268 -18.61 6.92 -12.03
CA ILE A 268 -17.17 6.76 -12.27
C ILE A 268 -16.94 5.74 -13.39
N PRO A 269 -16.37 6.15 -14.54
CA PRO A 269 -16.09 5.23 -15.64
C PRO A 269 -15.19 4.06 -15.22
N GLY A 270 -15.61 2.83 -15.54
CA GLY A 270 -14.84 1.60 -15.33
C GLY A 270 -14.79 1.06 -13.90
N ILE A 271 -15.44 1.72 -12.92
CA ILE A 271 -15.38 1.26 -11.53
C ILE A 271 -16.13 -0.07 -11.30
N MET A 272 -17.21 -0.32 -12.03
CA MET A 272 -17.95 -1.58 -11.93
C MET A 272 -17.13 -2.78 -12.40
N ASP A 273 -16.32 -2.60 -13.44
CA ASP A 273 -15.41 -3.65 -13.92
C ASP A 273 -14.31 -3.95 -12.90
N MET A 274 -13.81 -2.91 -12.23
CA MET A 274 -12.87 -3.06 -11.12
C MET A 274 -13.51 -3.84 -9.96
N VAL A 275 -14.70 -3.46 -9.51
CA VAL A 275 -15.41 -4.15 -8.42
C VAL A 275 -15.70 -5.62 -8.77
N ALA A 276 -16.03 -5.91 -10.03
CA ALA A 276 -16.26 -7.27 -10.48
C ALA A 276 -14.99 -8.14 -10.44
N LYS A 277 -13.79 -7.58 -10.65
CA LYS A 277 -12.52 -8.32 -10.52
C LYS A 277 -12.19 -8.74 -9.08
N PHE A 278 -12.74 -8.03 -8.08
CA PHE A 278 -12.60 -8.39 -6.66
C PHE A 278 -13.69 -9.34 -6.16
N LYS A 279 -14.71 -9.66 -6.98
CA LYS A 279 -15.74 -10.65 -6.64
C LYS A 279 -15.20 -12.07 -6.76
#